data_AF-A0A2V8T157-F1
#
_entry.id   AF-A0A2V8T157-F1
#
_cell.length_a   1.000
_cell.length_b   1.000
_cell.length_c   1.000
_cell.angle_alpha   90.00
_cell.angle_beta   90.00
_cell.angle_gamma   90.00
#
_symmetry.space_group_name_H-M   'P 1'
#
loop_
_entity.id
_entity.type
_entity.pdbx_description
1 polymer ?
#
loop_
_entity_poly.entity_id
_entity_poly.type
_entity_poly.pdbx_seq_one_letter_code
_entity_poly.pdbx_strand_id
1 'polypeptide(L)'
;MPREDEFTAFGDLMNEREPTEASAAPRRFTAEELVACERCARANAPTRMNCLYCGARLPVTEQSAALRRPVLKKLEEWESGFNVVILPRARAELSPEEIAEAAALLRLDTGRLTEMIESRRALPLARTSSAEEVELISKRLGVLGLSVEVFADETLAKQPTRVRALALDDDALVCQEGPDAEPRRLRWSEIALFVTGRVVTKRVEVAERQAKLSNRSRIVEARELATDEAVLDI
;
A
#
# COMPACT_ATOMS: atom_id res chain seq x y z
N MET A 1 32.16 -37.26 -6.17
CA MET A 1 31.28 -37.05 -5.01
C MET A 1 30.76 -35.63 -5.08
N PRO A 2 29.54 -35.40 -5.57
CA PRO A 2 28.92 -34.08 -5.58
C PRO A 2 28.22 -33.83 -4.23
N ARG A 3 28.25 -32.58 -3.76
CA ARG A 3 27.54 -32.10 -2.57
C ARG A 3 26.09 -31.81 -2.95
N GLU A 4 25.17 -32.67 -2.51
CA GLU A 4 23.72 -32.52 -2.76
C GLU A 4 22.97 -31.83 -1.59
N ASP A 5 23.67 -31.36 -0.56
CA ASP A 5 23.03 -30.94 0.70
C ASP A 5 22.84 -29.41 0.89
N GLU A 6 23.07 -28.57 -0.12
CA GLU A 6 22.94 -27.10 0.03
C GLU A 6 21.64 -26.49 -0.54
N PHE A 7 20.76 -27.29 -1.17
CA PHE A 7 19.52 -26.77 -1.80
C PHE A 7 18.24 -26.99 -1.00
N THR A 8 18.27 -27.71 0.12
CA THR A 8 17.10 -27.94 0.98
C THR A 8 16.81 -26.80 1.97
N ALA A 9 17.75 -25.87 2.18
CA ALA A 9 17.59 -24.80 3.18
C ALA A 9 16.81 -23.55 2.69
N PHE A 10 16.45 -23.45 1.40
CA PHE A 10 15.70 -22.30 0.86
C PHE A 10 14.19 -22.53 0.75
N GLY A 11 13.70 -23.77 0.96
CA GLY A 11 12.27 -24.11 0.87
C GLY A 11 11.45 -23.78 2.12
N ASP A 12 12.08 -23.76 3.30
CA ASP A 12 11.36 -23.72 4.57
C ASP A 12 11.04 -22.31 5.08
N LEU A 13 11.60 -21.25 4.49
CA LEU A 13 11.31 -19.85 4.86
C LEU A 13 10.06 -19.26 4.19
N MET A 14 9.40 -20.00 3.30
CA MET A 14 8.26 -19.51 2.52
C MET A 14 6.91 -20.07 2.97
N ASN A 15 6.83 -20.89 4.02
CA ASN A 15 5.60 -21.62 4.36
C ASN A 15 5.03 -21.39 5.78
N GLU A 16 5.50 -20.38 6.52
CA GLU A 16 4.96 -20.02 7.85
C GLU A 16 4.33 -18.63 7.89
N ARG A 17 3.61 -18.23 6.84
CA ARG A 17 2.55 -17.22 7.03
C ARG A 17 1.28 -17.97 7.38
N GLU A 18 1.09 -18.17 8.69
CA GLU A 18 -0.19 -18.51 9.28
C GLU A 18 -1.30 -17.64 8.62
N PRO A 19 -2.43 -18.24 8.23
CA PRO A 19 -3.55 -17.46 7.73
C PRO A 19 -3.97 -16.51 8.84
N THR A 20 -3.78 -15.21 8.61
CA THR A 20 -4.21 -14.16 9.52
C THR A 20 -5.73 -14.29 9.67
N GLU A 21 -6.17 -14.82 10.82
CA GLU A 21 -7.58 -14.92 11.22
C GLU A 21 -8.16 -13.51 11.50
N ALA A 22 -8.11 -12.60 10.53
CA ALA A 22 -8.84 -11.34 10.55
C ALA A 22 -10.24 -11.51 9.93
N SER A 23 -10.86 -12.67 10.11
CA SER A 23 -12.26 -12.89 9.73
C SER A 23 -13.13 -12.74 10.96
N ALA A 24 -13.72 -11.55 11.15
CA ALA A 24 -14.81 -11.37 12.11
C ALA A 24 -15.83 -12.51 11.97
N ALA A 25 -16.24 -13.10 13.10
CA ALA A 25 -17.12 -14.26 13.14
C ALA A 25 -18.39 -14.03 12.28
N PRO A 26 -18.92 -15.07 11.61
CA PRO A 26 -20.06 -14.90 10.71
C PRO A 26 -21.30 -14.44 11.49
N ARG A 27 -21.65 -13.15 11.33
CA ARG A 27 -22.91 -12.58 11.81
C ARG A 27 -24.07 -13.23 11.08
N ARG A 28 -25.06 -13.72 11.83
CA ARG A 28 -26.34 -14.17 11.27
C ARG A 28 -27.21 -12.95 10.97
N PHE A 29 -27.86 -12.97 9.82
CA PHE A 29 -28.81 -11.93 9.41
C PHE A 29 -30.24 -12.45 9.59
N THR A 30 -31.12 -11.58 10.06
CA THR A 30 -32.56 -11.81 10.12
C THR A 30 -33.16 -11.79 8.71
N ALA A 31 -34.38 -12.33 8.54
CA ALA A 31 -35.03 -12.37 7.22
C ALA A 31 -35.26 -10.98 6.62
N GLU A 32 -35.47 -9.97 7.46
CA GLU A 32 -35.69 -8.57 7.07
C GLU A 32 -34.41 -7.88 6.57
N GLU A 33 -33.25 -8.31 7.05
CA GLU A 33 -31.94 -7.79 6.62
C GLU A 33 -31.47 -8.41 5.29
N LEU A 34 -32.12 -9.48 4.81
CA LEU A 34 -31.71 -10.15 3.58
C LEU A 34 -32.13 -9.35 2.34
N VAL A 35 -31.23 -9.32 1.36
CA VAL A 35 -31.48 -8.65 0.08
C VAL A 35 -31.93 -9.69 -0.95
N ALA A 36 -33.13 -9.49 -1.52
CA ALA A 36 -33.63 -10.34 -2.60
C ALA A 36 -32.91 -10.01 -3.93
N CYS A 37 -32.47 -11.04 -4.65
CA CYS A 37 -31.91 -10.85 -5.98
C CYS A 37 -33.03 -10.56 -7.00
N GLU A 38 -32.91 -9.46 -7.75
CA GLU A 38 -33.89 -9.09 -8.78
C GLU A 38 -33.99 -10.10 -9.92
N ARG A 39 -32.94 -10.92 -10.15
CA ARG A 39 -32.91 -11.90 -11.24
C ARG A 39 -33.51 -13.26 -10.87
N CYS A 40 -33.27 -13.74 -9.65
CA CYS A 40 -33.69 -15.10 -9.25
C CYS A 40 -34.58 -15.14 -8.00
N ALA A 41 -34.94 -13.98 -7.45
CA ALA A 41 -35.76 -13.76 -6.25
C ALA A 41 -35.24 -14.41 -4.96
N ARG A 42 -34.06 -15.04 -4.98
CA ARG A 42 -33.47 -15.66 -3.78
C ARG A 42 -32.90 -14.61 -2.84
N ALA A 43 -33.08 -14.84 -1.55
CA ALA A 43 -32.54 -13.99 -0.49
C ALA A 43 -31.03 -14.18 -0.35
N ASN A 44 -30.29 -13.08 -0.16
CA ASN A 44 -28.84 -13.06 -0.03
C ASN A 44 -28.43 -12.22 1.19
N ALA A 45 -27.27 -12.52 1.76
CA ALA A 45 -26.71 -11.71 2.83
C ALA A 45 -26.42 -10.28 2.33
N PRO A 46 -26.74 -9.24 3.13
CA PRO A 46 -26.54 -7.83 2.74
C PRO A 46 -25.06 -7.43 2.58
N THR A 47 -24.14 -8.28 3.04
CA THR A 47 -22.69 -8.07 2.91
C THR A 47 -22.16 -8.36 1.51
N ARG A 48 -22.91 -9.06 0.65
CA ARG A 48 -22.47 -9.46 -0.69
C ARG A 48 -22.85 -8.40 -1.73
N MET A 49 -21.95 -8.21 -2.71
CA MET A 49 -22.25 -7.38 -3.89
C MET A 49 -22.97 -8.17 -4.99
N ASN A 50 -22.71 -9.49 -5.07
CA ASN A 50 -23.27 -10.38 -6.08
C ASN A 50 -24.09 -11.52 -5.43
N CYS A 51 -25.15 -11.93 -6.11
CA CYS A 51 -26.01 -13.02 -5.70
C CYS A 51 -25.21 -14.33 -5.62
N LEU A 52 -25.33 -15.04 -4.50
CA LEU A 52 -24.71 -16.34 -4.29
C LEU A 52 -25.17 -17.40 -5.30
N TYR A 53 -26.40 -17.27 -5.82
CA TYR A 53 -27.03 -18.33 -6.62
C TYR A 53 -26.89 -18.14 -8.13
N CYS A 54 -26.98 -16.91 -8.62
CA CYS A 54 -26.97 -16.63 -10.06
C CYS A 54 -25.88 -15.63 -10.48
N GLY A 55 -25.08 -15.14 -9.54
CA GLY A 55 -24.01 -14.17 -9.80
C GLY A 55 -24.48 -12.76 -10.18
N ALA A 56 -25.79 -12.52 -10.32
CA ALA A 56 -26.32 -11.20 -10.64
C ALA A 56 -26.04 -10.19 -9.52
N ARG A 57 -25.84 -8.93 -9.90
CA ARG A 57 -25.63 -7.83 -8.95
C ARG A 57 -26.84 -7.69 -8.03
N LEU A 58 -26.57 -7.48 -6.74
CA LEU A 58 -27.62 -7.21 -5.76
C LEU A 58 -27.89 -5.69 -5.70
N PRO A 59 -29.16 -5.28 -5.50
CA PRO A 59 -29.48 -3.87 -5.34
C PRO A 59 -28.79 -3.28 -4.11
N VAL A 60 -28.43 -2.00 -4.19
CA VAL A 60 -27.87 -1.24 -3.07
C VAL A 60 -29.04 -0.56 -2.35
N THR A 61 -29.37 -1.04 -1.15
CA THR A 61 -30.30 -0.36 -0.23
C THR A 61 -29.50 0.40 0.83
N GLU A 62 -30.09 1.39 1.49
CA GLU A 62 -29.39 2.13 2.57
C GLU A 62 -28.87 1.20 3.66
N GLN A 63 -29.66 0.20 4.06
CA GLN A 63 -29.27 -0.80 5.05
C GLN A 63 -28.13 -1.70 4.56
N SER A 64 -28.15 -2.12 3.29
CA SER A 64 -27.09 -2.98 2.74
C SER A 64 -25.82 -2.21 2.40
N ALA A 65 -25.90 -0.93 2.07
CA ALA A 65 -24.74 -0.11 1.73
C ALA A 65 -23.71 -0.05 2.87
N ALA A 66 -24.18 0.05 4.12
CA ALA A 66 -23.30 0.06 5.30
C ALA A 66 -22.71 -1.32 5.63
N LEU A 67 -23.41 -2.40 5.25
CA LEU A 67 -23.01 -3.78 5.56
C LEU A 67 -22.16 -4.42 4.45
N ARG A 68 -22.17 -3.86 3.24
CA ARG A 68 -21.40 -4.36 2.10
C ARG A 68 -19.92 -4.45 2.45
N ARG A 69 -19.31 -5.56 2.07
CA ARG A 69 -17.88 -5.78 2.20
C ARG A 69 -17.24 -6.06 0.85
N PRO A 70 -16.04 -5.53 0.59
CA PRO A 70 -15.29 -5.84 -0.62
C PRO A 70 -14.89 -7.32 -0.63
N VAL A 71 -14.82 -7.91 -1.82
CA VAL A 71 -14.28 -9.26 -2.01
C VAL A 71 -12.80 -9.14 -2.29
N LEU A 72 -12.00 -9.13 -1.21
CA LEU A 72 -10.54 -9.08 -1.29
C LEU A 72 -9.98 -10.46 -1.65
N LYS A 73 -10.22 -10.89 -2.89
CA LYS A 73 -9.62 -12.09 -3.47
C LYS A 73 -8.18 -11.76 -3.88
N LYS A 74 -7.25 -12.69 -3.65
CA LYS A 74 -5.94 -12.62 -4.30
C LYS A 74 -6.15 -12.74 -5.81
N LEU A 75 -5.76 -11.70 -6.53
CA LEU A 75 -5.73 -11.70 -7.99
C LEU A 75 -4.51 -12.47 -8.48
N GLU A 76 -4.69 -13.19 -9.58
CA GLU A 76 -3.59 -13.85 -10.29
C GLU A 76 -2.73 -12.81 -11.01
N GLU A 77 -1.50 -13.18 -11.39
CA GLU A 77 -0.53 -12.25 -12.00
C GLU A 77 -1.02 -11.67 -13.33
N TRP A 78 -1.83 -12.41 -14.07
CA TRP A 78 -2.39 -11.99 -15.36
C TRP A 78 -3.73 -11.25 -15.24
N GLU A 79 -4.33 -11.19 -14.05
CA GLU A 79 -5.59 -10.47 -13.84
C GLU A 79 -5.28 -8.97 -13.67
N SER A 80 -5.90 -8.12 -14.52
CA SER A 80 -5.93 -6.67 -14.30
C SER A 80 -6.76 -6.34 -13.06
N GLY A 81 -6.32 -5.34 -12.33
CA GLY A 81 -7.04 -4.80 -11.19
C GLY A 81 -6.63 -3.38 -10.86
N PHE A 82 -7.07 -2.97 -9.68
CA PHE A 82 -6.88 -1.64 -9.13
C PHE A 82 -6.21 -1.76 -7.77
N ASN A 83 -5.17 -0.97 -7.56
CA ASN A 83 -4.43 -0.89 -6.31
C ASN A 83 -4.96 0.30 -5.51
N VAL A 84 -5.41 0.05 -4.29
CA VAL A 84 -5.75 1.07 -3.31
C VAL A 84 -4.51 1.31 -2.46
N VAL A 85 -3.97 2.52 -2.52
CA VAL A 85 -2.73 2.91 -1.85
C VAL A 85 -3.07 3.94 -0.78
N ILE A 86 -2.66 3.70 0.47
CA ILE A 86 -2.74 4.72 1.53
C ILE A 86 -1.73 5.82 1.22
N LEU A 87 -2.11 7.07 1.40
CA LEU A 87 -1.21 8.21 1.28
C LEU A 87 -0.73 8.69 2.66
N PRO A 88 0.50 9.22 2.76
CA PRO A 88 0.97 9.88 3.97
C PRO A 88 0.01 10.99 4.40
N ARG A 89 -0.42 11.00 5.67
CA ARG A 89 -1.33 12.01 6.21
C ARG A 89 -0.60 13.04 7.06
N ALA A 90 -1.09 14.27 7.03
CA ALA A 90 -0.39 15.41 7.61
C ALA A 90 -0.48 15.54 9.14
N ARG A 91 -1.48 14.95 9.86
CA ARG A 91 -1.52 15.00 11.35
C ARG A 91 -2.71 14.36 12.09
N ALA A 92 -3.81 14.00 11.44
CA ALA A 92 -4.96 13.48 12.18
C ALA A 92 -4.69 12.07 12.70
N GLU A 93 -4.55 11.93 14.02
CA GLU A 93 -4.52 10.64 14.70
C GLU A 93 -5.89 9.97 14.55
N LEU A 94 -5.87 8.70 14.13
CA LEU A 94 -7.07 7.88 14.06
C LEU A 94 -7.29 7.24 15.42
N SER A 95 -8.55 7.21 15.84
CA SER A 95 -8.93 6.46 17.02
C SER A 95 -8.68 4.96 16.82
N PRO A 96 -8.42 4.19 17.89
CA PRO A 96 -8.29 2.74 17.80
C PRO A 96 -9.50 2.05 17.16
N GLU A 97 -10.70 2.61 17.34
CA GLU A 97 -11.95 2.12 16.75
C GLU A 97 -11.98 2.29 15.23
N GLU A 98 -11.59 3.46 14.72
CA GLU A 98 -11.49 3.71 13.28
C GLU A 98 -10.45 2.82 12.62
N ILE A 99 -9.31 2.59 13.28
CA ILE A 99 -8.27 1.68 12.79
C ILE A 99 -8.81 0.24 12.75
N ALA A 100 -9.49 -0.21 13.81
CA ALA A 100 -10.08 -1.55 13.85
C ALA A 100 -11.16 -1.73 12.77
N GLU A 101 -11.97 -0.71 12.50
CA GLU A 101 -12.97 -0.73 11.43
C GLU A 101 -12.32 -0.80 10.04
N ALA A 102 -11.29 0.01 9.80
CA ALA A 102 -10.53 -0.02 8.55
C ALA A 102 -9.81 -1.37 8.35
N ALA A 103 -9.21 -1.93 9.40
CA ALA A 103 -8.55 -3.23 9.37
C ALA A 103 -9.57 -4.35 9.06
N ALA A 104 -10.75 -4.31 9.66
CA ALA A 104 -11.82 -5.26 9.40
C ALA A 104 -12.41 -5.14 7.98
N LEU A 105 -12.43 -3.94 7.40
CA LEU A 105 -12.81 -3.71 6.00
C LEU A 105 -11.79 -4.32 5.04
N LEU A 106 -10.50 -4.13 5.34
CA LEU A 106 -9.36 -4.55 4.52
C LEU A 106 -8.92 -6.01 4.79
N ARG A 107 -9.53 -6.68 5.77
CA ARG A 107 -9.10 -7.99 6.27
C ARG A 107 -7.61 -8.02 6.65
N LEU A 108 -7.15 -6.92 7.24
CA LEU A 108 -5.81 -6.79 7.79
C LEU A 108 -5.88 -6.96 9.30
N ASP A 109 -4.74 -7.35 9.89
CA ASP A 109 -4.54 -7.21 11.32
C ASP A 109 -4.49 -5.72 11.70
N THR A 110 -5.09 -5.38 12.84
CA THR A 110 -5.13 -3.99 13.34
C THR A 110 -3.73 -3.46 13.62
N GLY A 111 -2.86 -4.26 14.25
CA GLY A 111 -1.47 -3.88 14.52
C GLY A 111 -0.70 -3.59 13.23
N ARG A 112 -0.85 -4.47 12.23
CA ARG A 112 -0.25 -4.27 10.90
C ARG A 112 -0.76 -2.99 10.23
N LEU A 113 -2.05 -2.70 10.29
CA LEU A 113 -2.58 -1.46 9.72
C LEU A 113 -2.05 -0.23 10.46
N THR A 114 -1.95 -0.28 11.78
CA THR A 114 -1.32 0.77 12.60
C THR A 114 0.12 1.01 12.15
N GLU A 115 0.94 -0.02 12.01
CA GLU A 115 2.33 0.09 11.52
C GLU A 115 2.40 0.75 10.13
N MET A 116 1.49 0.38 9.22
CA MET A 116 1.41 0.98 7.89
C MET A 116 1.08 2.47 7.96
N ILE A 117 0.13 2.87 8.81
CA ILE A 117 -0.25 4.28 9.00
C ILE A 117 0.91 5.07 9.64
N GLU A 118 1.54 4.52 10.68
CA GLU A 118 2.65 5.14 11.41
C GLU A 118 3.90 5.31 10.55
N SER A 119 4.09 4.45 9.54
CA SER A 119 5.20 4.56 8.59
C SER A 119 5.21 5.88 7.81
N ARG A 120 4.04 6.55 7.69
CA ARG A 120 3.83 7.78 6.90
C ARG A 120 4.35 7.65 5.47
N ARG A 121 4.23 6.46 4.88
CA ARG A 121 4.61 6.17 3.50
C ARG A 121 3.40 5.81 2.68
N ALA A 122 3.51 6.04 1.37
CA ALA A 122 2.54 5.50 0.45
C ALA A 122 2.67 3.98 0.41
N LEU A 123 1.62 3.25 0.78
CA LEU A 123 1.67 1.78 0.86
C LEU A 123 0.41 1.14 0.26
N PRO A 124 0.55 0.02 -0.47
CA PRO A 124 -0.61 -0.70 -0.98
C PRO A 124 -1.40 -1.33 0.17
N LEU A 125 -2.70 -1.02 0.25
CA LEU A 125 -3.63 -1.58 1.23
C LEU A 125 -4.35 -2.81 0.67
N ALA A 126 -4.81 -2.72 -0.58
CA ALA A 126 -5.59 -3.76 -1.23
C ALA A 126 -5.43 -3.68 -2.75
N ARG A 127 -5.67 -4.80 -3.43
CA ARG A 127 -5.81 -4.88 -4.88
C ARG A 127 -7.13 -5.58 -5.20
N THR A 128 -7.95 -5.00 -6.08
CA THR A 128 -9.31 -5.49 -6.40
C THR A 128 -9.54 -5.55 -7.91
N SER A 129 -10.36 -6.48 -8.40
CA SER A 129 -10.63 -6.61 -9.84
C SER A 129 -11.73 -5.69 -10.37
N SER A 130 -12.52 -5.07 -9.48
CA SER A 130 -13.68 -4.26 -9.86
C SER A 130 -13.54 -2.82 -9.40
N ALA A 131 -13.90 -1.87 -10.28
CA ALA A 131 -13.99 -0.45 -9.96
C ALA A 131 -15.00 -0.16 -8.83
N GLU A 132 -16.06 -0.97 -8.72
CA GLU A 132 -17.08 -0.81 -7.66
C GLU A 132 -16.52 -1.18 -6.28
N GLU A 133 -15.62 -2.16 -6.22
CA GLU A 133 -14.97 -2.55 -4.96
C GLU A 133 -13.99 -1.49 -4.50
N VAL A 134 -13.23 -0.94 -5.43
CA VAL A 134 -12.37 0.23 -5.19
C VAL A 134 -13.19 1.37 -4.63
N GLU A 135 -14.28 1.74 -5.30
CA GLU A 135 -15.12 2.87 -4.89
C GLU A 135 -15.67 2.66 -3.47
N LEU A 136 -16.14 1.44 -3.16
CA LEU A 136 -16.56 1.07 -1.82
C LEU A 136 -15.44 1.24 -0.80
N ILE A 137 -14.23 0.72 -1.09
CA ILE A 137 -13.07 0.81 -0.19
C ILE A 137 -12.68 2.28 0.00
N SER A 138 -12.46 3.03 -1.07
CA SER A 138 -12.05 4.43 -1.02
C SER A 138 -13.03 5.31 -0.27
N LYS A 139 -14.34 5.13 -0.51
CA LYS A 139 -15.39 5.86 0.20
C LYS A 139 -15.39 5.55 1.70
N ARG A 140 -15.31 4.26 2.07
CA ARG A 140 -15.34 3.82 3.47
C ARG A 140 -14.09 4.25 4.23
N LEU A 141 -12.91 4.10 3.63
CA LEU A 141 -11.65 4.57 4.20
C LEU A 141 -11.65 6.10 4.35
N GLY A 142 -12.16 6.83 3.36
CA GLY A 142 -12.29 8.29 3.44
C GLY A 142 -13.20 8.77 4.57
N VAL A 143 -14.30 8.06 4.86
CA VAL A 143 -15.17 8.36 6.02
C VAL A 143 -14.42 8.15 7.35
N LEU A 144 -13.58 7.13 7.44
CA LEU A 144 -12.67 6.88 8.57
C LEU A 144 -11.45 7.82 8.56
N GLY A 145 -11.48 8.85 7.73
CA GLY A 145 -10.39 9.80 7.54
C GLY A 145 -9.29 9.32 6.62
N LEU A 146 -9.01 8.03 6.44
CA LEU A 146 -7.87 7.56 5.66
C LEU A 146 -7.84 8.12 4.22
N SER A 147 -6.73 8.79 3.89
CA SER A 147 -6.48 9.32 2.55
C SER A 147 -5.91 8.20 1.69
N VAL A 148 -6.61 7.85 0.61
CA VAL A 148 -6.20 6.80 -0.31
C VAL A 148 -6.24 7.30 -1.75
N GLU A 149 -5.35 6.74 -2.57
CA GLU A 149 -5.32 6.93 -4.01
C GLU A 149 -5.44 5.58 -4.71
N VAL A 150 -6.00 5.60 -5.92
CA VAL A 150 -6.31 4.40 -6.69
C VAL A 150 -5.51 4.42 -7.97
N PHE A 151 -4.79 3.33 -8.21
CA PHE A 151 -4.03 3.13 -9.43
C PHE A 151 -4.50 1.86 -10.14
N ALA A 152 -4.99 1.99 -11.37
CA ALA A 152 -5.21 0.84 -12.24
C ALA A 152 -3.85 0.20 -12.60
N ASP A 153 -3.80 -1.12 -12.73
CA ASP A 153 -2.57 -1.83 -13.08
C ASP A 153 -2.00 -1.36 -14.42
N GLU A 154 -2.84 -0.98 -15.38
CA GLU A 154 -2.40 -0.42 -16.67
C GLU A 154 -1.64 0.90 -16.49
N THR A 155 -1.98 1.68 -15.46
CA THR A 155 -1.25 2.91 -15.12
C THR A 155 0.10 2.60 -14.50
N LEU A 156 0.17 1.59 -13.63
CA LEU A 156 1.41 1.18 -12.98
C LEU A 156 2.36 0.43 -13.93
N ALA A 157 1.82 -0.25 -14.94
CA ALA A 157 2.59 -0.98 -15.95
C ALA A 157 3.23 -0.04 -17.00
N LYS A 158 2.82 1.24 -17.06
CA LYS A 158 3.43 2.21 -17.98
C LYS A 158 4.89 2.41 -17.60
N GLN A 159 5.77 1.94 -18.47
CA GLN A 159 7.19 2.26 -18.34
C GLN A 159 7.44 3.71 -18.73
N PRO A 160 8.37 4.41 -18.05
CA PRO A 160 8.76 5.74 -18.45
C PRO A 160 9.35 5.70 -19.86
N THR A 161 8.94 6.65 -20.70
CA THR A 161 9.49 6.76 -22.05
C THR A 161 10.96 7.15 -21.96
N ARG A 162 11.83 6.38 -22.62
CA ARG A 162 13.25 6.69 -22.68
C ARG A 162 13.47 7.90 -23.58
N VAL A 163 13.95 8.99 -23.01
CA VAL A 163 14.44 10.15 -23.76
C VAL A 163 15.93 9.97 -24.07
N ARG A 164 16.32 10.14 -25.33
CA ARG A 164 17.70 9.97 -25.81
C ARG A 164 18.50 11.26 -25.76
N ALA A 165 17.85 12.40 -25.94
CA ALA A 165 18.47 13.72 -25.83
C ALA A 165 17.49 14.73 -25.24
N LEU A 166 18.02 15.67 -24.49
CA LEU A 166 17.31 16.80 -23.90
C LEU A 166 17.97 18.08 -24.37
N ALA A 167 17.17 19.06 -24.80
CA ALA A 167 17.62 20.42 -25.01
C ALA A 167 16.81 21.36 -24.12
N LEU A 168 17.51 22.24 -23.41
CA LEU A 168 16.91 23.30 -22.61
C LEU A 168 16.68 24.49 -23.55
N ASP A 169 15.46 25.02 -23.57
CA ASP A 169 15.08 26.24 -24.27
C ASP A 169 14.56 27.27 -23.25
N ASP A 170 14.33 28.51 -23.66
CA ASP A 170 13.92 29.57 -22.73
C ASP A 170 12.57 29.25 -22.06
N ASP A 171 11.64 28.61 -22.77
CA ASP A 171 10.27 28.33 -22.30
C ASP A 171 9.94 26.84 -22.10
N ALA A 172 10.84 25.94 -22.53
CA ALA A 172 10.55 24.52 -22.60
C ALA A 172 11.78 23.60 -22.49
N LEU A 173 11.52 22.36 -22.07
CA LEU A 173 12.40 21.22 -22.27
C LEU A 173 11.99 20.50 -23.56
N VAL A 174 12.93 20.33 -24.47
CA VAL A 174 12.73 19.57 -25.72
C VAL A 174 13.29 18.17 -25.52
N CYS A 175 12.42 17.16 -25.63
CA CYS A 175 12.76 15.76 -25.45
C CYS A 175 12.79 15.03 -26.80
N GLN A 176 13.92 14.41 -27.13
CA GLN A 176 14.07 13.55 -28.30
C GLN A 176 14.00 12.07 -27.89
N GLU A 177 12.92 11.37 -28.24
CA GLU A 177 12.71 9.96 -27.85
C GLU A 177 13.45 8.97 -28.78
N GLY A 178 13.62 9.34 -30.06
CA GLY A 178 14.25 8.50 -31.08
C GLY A 178 14.83 9.34 -32.22
N PRO A 179 15.61 8.74 -33.14
CA PRO A 179 16.22 9.48 -34.25
C PRO A 179 15.16 10.01 -35.24
N ASP A 180 14.07 9.27 -35.43
CA ASP A 180 12.98 9.61 -36.35
C ASP A 180 11.70 10.08 -35.63
N ALA A 181 11.75 10.23 -34.30
CA ALA A 181 10.61 10.70 -33.53
C ALA A 181 10.50 12.22 -33.60
N GLU A 182 9.29 12.76 -33.66
CA GLU A 182 9.08 14.20 -33.51
C GLU A 182 9.50 14.65 -32.09
N PRO A 183 10.27 15.75 -31.97
CA PRO A 183 10.67 16.26 -30.67
C PRO A 183 9.45 16.67 -29.84
N ARG A 184 9.36 16.16 -28.61
CA ARG A 184 8.30 16.55 -27.67
C ARG A 184 8.73 17.78 -26.88
N ARG A 185 7.98 18.88 -26.99
CA ARG A 185 8.16 20.07 -26.14
C ARG A 185 7.30 19.99 -24.88
N LEU A 186 7.92 20.24 -23.73
CA LEU A 186 7.27 20.34 -22.42
C LEU A 186 7.59 21.71 -21.83
N ARG A 187 6.59 22.49 -21.44
CA ARG A 187 6.81 23.78 -20.78
C ARG A 187 7.42 23.56 -19.40
N TRP A 188 8.17 24.53 -18.89
CA TRP A 188 8.70 24.47 -17.53
C TRP A 188 7.62 24.25 -16.46
N SER A 189 6.41 24.78 -16.68
CA SER A 189 5.25 24.59 -15.79
C SER A 189 4.67 23.16 -15.79
N GLU A 190 5.05 22.33 -16.76
CA GLU A 190 4.58 20.94 -16.92
C GLU A 190 5.61 19.94 -16.38
N ILE A 191 6.76 20.42 -15.89
CA ILE A 191 7.88 19.60 -15.46
C ILE A 191 8.00 19.69 -13.94
N ALA A 192 8.02 18.52 -13.30
CA ALA A 192 8.40 18.37 -11.90
C ALA A 192 9.74 17.63 -11.84
N LEU A 193 10.68 18.12 -11.02
CA LEU A 193 12.01 17.53 -10.89
C LEU A 193 12.06 16.69 -9.61
N PHE A 194 12.07 15.38 -9.78
CA PHE A 194 12.26 14.46 -8.68
C PHE A 194 13.76 14.22 -8.44
N VAL A 195 14.28 14.66 -7.30
CA VAL A 195 15.67 14.40 -6.88
C VAL A 195 15.67 13.28 -5.84
N THR A 196 16.15 12.11 -6.25
CA THR A 196 16.35 10.97 -5.34
C THR A 196 17.76 11.01 -4.75
N GLY A 197 17.89 10.87 -3.44
CA GLY A 197 19.17 10.82 -2.73
C GLY A 197 19.18 9.82 -1.58
N ARG A 198 20.31 9.76 -0.86
CA ARG A 198 20.43 9.02 0.40
C ARG A 198 21.03 9.91 1.47
N VAL A 199 20.46 9.89 2.66
CA VAL A 199 21.01 10.56 3.85
C VAL A 199 21.61 9.49 4.74
N VAL A 200 22.95 9.49 4.84
CA VAL A 200 23.68 8.58 5.71
C VAL A 200 24.12 9.34 6.96
N THR A 201 23.58 8.97 8.12
CA THR A 201 23.98 9.56 9.41
C THR A 201 24.82 8.55 10.18
N LYS A 202 26.07 8.92 10.49
CA LYS A 202 26.98 8.14 11.33
C LYS A 202 27.22 8.86 12.66
N ARG A 203 26.91 8.23 13.78
CA ARG A 203 27.14 8.72 15.15
C ARG A 203 28.07 7.76 15.87
N VAL A 204 29.17 8.28 16.39
CA VAL A 204 30.10 7.52 17.24
C VAL A 204 29.99 8.08 18.66
N GLU A 205 29.56 7.25 19.60
CA GLU A 205 29.49 7.57 21.02
C GLU A 205 30.70 6.92 21.71
N VAL A 206 31.51 7.73 22.40
CA VAL A 206 32.67 7.23 23.15
C VAL A 206 32.47 7.56 24.61
N ALA A 207 32.29 6.53 25.44
CA ALA A 207 32.26 6.66 26.89
C ALA A 207 33.70 6.55 27.42
N GLU A 208 34.21 7.62 28.01
CA GLU A 208 35.54 7.64 28.65
C GLU A 208 35.43 7.68 30.16
N ARG A 209 36.34 6.99 30.85
CA ARG A 209 36.49 7.08 32.31
C ARG A 209 37.83 7.72 32.63
N GLN A 210 37.78 8.85 33.32
CA GLN A 210 38.97 9.50 33.85
C GLN A 210 39.40 8.84 35.15
N ALA A 211 40.66 8.41 35.23
CA ALA A 211 41.26 7.92 36.46
C ALA A 211 41.73 9.11 37.31
N LYS A 212 41.30 9.20 38.58
CA LYS A 212 41.58 10.33 39.50
C LYS A 212 43.06 10.64 39.76
N LEU A 213 44.00 9.79 39.32
CA LEU A 213 45.44 9.87 39.62
C LEU A 213 46.35 9.81 38.39
N SER A 214 45.81 9.72 37.17
CA SER A 214 46.62 9.71 35.94
C SER A 214 45.95 10.57 34.89
N ASN A 215 46.72 11.46 34.24
CA ASN A 215 46.27 12.39 33.21
C ASN A 215 45.87 11.72 31.86
N ARG A 216 45.60 10.40 31.86
CA ARG A 216 45.17 9.64 30.69
C ARG A 216 43.75 9.14 30.91
N SER A 217 42.83 9.59 30.04
CA SER A 217 41.49 9.00 29.94
C SER A 217 41.59 7.62 29.28
N ARG A 218 40.75 6.69 29.74
CA ARG A 218 40.62 5.36 29.12
C ARG A 218 39.21 5.25 28.56
N ILE A 219 39.12 4.99 27.26
CA ILE A 219 37.86 4.66 26.60
C ILE A 219 37.32 3.37 27.24
N VAL A 220 36.11 3.45 27.78
CA VAL A 220 35.39 2.33 28.40
C VAL A 220 34.56 1.61 27.34
N GLU A 221 33.91 2.38 26.47
CA GLU A 221 33.00 1.84 25.47
C GLU A 221 32.95 2.81 24.29
N ALA A 222 32.93 2.26 23.08
CA ALA A 222 32.65 3.02 21.87
C ALA A 222 31.49 2.34 21.14
N ARG A 223 30.44 3.10 20.80
CA ARG A 223 29.29 2.62 20.04
C ARG A 223 29.19 3.41 18.75
N GLU A 224 29.11 2.71 17.63
CA GLU A 224 28.85 3.32 16.33
C GLU A 224 27.40 3.01 15.92
N LEU A 225 26.64 4.06 15.61
CA LEU A 225 25.29 4.01 15.08
C LEU A 225 25.32 4.60 13.67
N ALA A 226 24.87 3.83 12.69
CA ALA A 226 24.71 4.29 11.32
C ALA A 226 23.24 4.15 10.91
N THR A 227 22.71 5.17 10.25
CA THR A 227 21.39 5.16 9.62
C THR A 227 21.55 5.57 8.16
N ASP A 228 20.77 4.97 7.28
CA ASP A 228 20.82 5.21 5.84
C ASP A 228 19.38 5.29 5.32
N GLU A 229 18.98 6.49 4.92
CA GLU A 229 17.60 6.82 4.55
C GLU A 229 17.55 7.28 3.09
N ALA A 230 16.71 6.63 2.28
CA ALA A 230 16.41 7.13 0.94
C ALA A 230 15.51 8.36 1.04
N VAL A 231 15.88 9.43 0.33
CA VAL A 231 15.13 10.69 0.28
C VAL A 231 14.69 11.01 -1.14
N LEU A 232 13.54 11.65 -1.26
CA LEU A 232 12.98 12.16 -2.51
C LEU A 232 12.60 13.62 -2.28
N ASP A 233 13.15 14.51 -3.09
CA ASP A 233 12.81 15.92 -3.16
C ASP A 233 12.10 16.21 -4.49
N ILE A 234 11.17 17.17 -4.53
CA ILE A 234 10.31 17.48 -5.70
C ILE A 234 10.37 18.97 -6.01
#